data_AF-A0A8W7PPE5-F1
#
_entry.id   AF-A0A8W7PPE5-F1
#
_cell.length_a   1.000
_cell.length_b   1.000
_cell.length_c   1.000
_cell.angle_alpha   90.00
_cell.angle_beta   90.00
_cell.angle_gamma   90.00
#
_symmetry.space_group_name_H-M   'P 1'
#
loop_
_entity.id
_entity.type
_entity.pdbx_description
1 polymer ?
#
loop_
_entity_poly.entity_id
_entity_poly.type
_entity_poly.pdbx_seq_one_letter_code
_entity_poly.pdbx_strand_id
1 'polypeptide(L)'
;MSRMAYDAGNGGAVGGGPGGNGSGTAAPEDVNIIAPKYRHLPIADSADKQETYLTLAFEAAILALSKQRIMPHGLYAQHVICKQQDQLIQRLRSIDLDSVLVGVLRKLSVQLLDGGPTSGLGEMIHPESVPMHTLARFLFASLLNQHSDLAFEIGLRAMRFPILENINEGASVNGIELQHNNFMHSPYPRWWTLGHLETQQCSLSSTMLSAAKGDTKRLSAVLQNARRNIHSSSHLFKLAQDAFRFATPENGPRSQTLLGVAFELGLQVMRMTLTCLNWRRREMVRWLVTCASHVGIDALMSIMQNWYMEHRGYPARAYNLAMLAMKNVQLAYNQDTHPAINDIHWACALSHSLGKPELSKMIPLVIKNVQCATVLSDILRRCSVPTPGLHNFGAHGARGNNLRQCIKLSYDREPLNQLLEAAVSAYVNTTHSRLSHISPRHYSDFIDFLSKARDTFMLARDGPAHFSRLIENITIAYKGKKKLVRQVRQRFQFV
;
A
#
# COMPACT_ATOMS: atom_id res chain seq x y z
N MET A 1 24.55 25.80 2.45
CA MET A 1 25.38 25.11 3.45
C MET A 1 24.66 25.16 4.79
N SER A 2 24.24 24.01 5.31
CA SER A 2 24.30 23.65 6.75
C SER A 2 23.45 22.41 6.99
N ARG A 3 24.15 21.36 7.43
CA ARG A 3 23.64 20.08 7.92
C ARG A 3 23.02 20.31 9.30
N MET A 4 21.90 19.67 9.61
CA MET A 4 21.53 19.38 11.00
C MET A 4 21.26 17.88 11.10
N ALA A 5 22.20 17.21 11.77
CA ALA A 5 22.12 15.83 12.19
C ALA A 5 21.33 15.76 13.50
N TYR A 6 20.48 14.75 13.59
CA TYR A 6 19.97 14.23 14.85
C TYR A 6 21.07 13.44 15.53
N ASP A 7 21.26 13.61 16.84
CA ASP A 7 21.63 12.48 17.68
C ASP A 7 21.15 12.65 19.12
N ALA A 8 20.83 11.52 19.72
CA ALA A 8 20.27 11.38 21.06
C ALA A 8 21.32 10.77 22.01
N GLY A 9 21.22 11.11 23.32
CA GLY A 9 21.66 10.20 24.39
C GLY A 9 22.78 10.67 25.32
N ASN A 10 22.36 11.15 26.49
CA ASN A 10 22.75 10.74 27.85
C ASN A 10 24.23 10.82 28.34
N GLY A 11 24.45 11.47 29.49
CA GLY A 11 25.64 11.22 30.34
C GLY A 11 26.12 12.38 31.23
N GLY A 12 25.63 12.40 32.48
CA GLY A 12 26.29 12.80 33.74
C GLY A 12 27.43 13.84 33.83
N ALA A 13 27.20 14.78 34.78
CA ALA A 13 28.11 15.14 35.89
C ALA A 13 28.86 16.51 35.85
N VAL A 14 28.47 17.35 36.83
CA VAL A 14 29.21 18.38 37.62
C VAL A 14 29.82 19.61 36.93
N GLY A 15 29.42 20.80 37.40
CA GLY A 15 30.17 22.06 37.26
C GLY A 15 29.32 23.29 37.54
N GLY A 16 29.40 23.86 38.75
CA GLY A 16 28.60 25.00 39.20
C GLY A 16 29.14 26.38 38.82
N GLY A 17 28.31 27.40 39.06
CA GLY A 17 28.70 28.82 39.13
C GLY A 17 27.66 29.77 38.48
N PRO A 18 27.42 30.97 39.03
CA PRO A 18 26.05 31.46 39.28
C PRO A 18 25.68 32.76 38.54
N GLY A 19 24.38 33.09 38.54
CA GLY A 19 23.92 34.48 38.49
C GLY A 19 22.73 34.76 37.57
N GLY A 20 21.66 35.32 38.14
CA GLY A 20 20.65 36.07 37.38
C GLY A 20 19.20 35.87 37.82
N ASN A 21 18.83 36.44 38.96
CA ASN A 21 17.45 36.55 39.46
C ASN A 21 16.52 37.24 38.44
N GLY A 22 15.40 36.60 38.13
CA GLY A 22 14.25 37.19 37.45
C GLY A 22 12.96 36.58 38.00
N SER A 23 12.49 37.12 39.12
CA SER A 23 11.31 36.69 39.87
C SER A 23 10.02 36.95 39.07
N GLY A 24 9.49 35.92 38.42
CA GLY A 24 8.08 35.79 38.08
C GLY A 24 7.51 34.67 38.94
N THR A 25 6.64 35.01 39.88
CA THR A 25 5.99 34.10 40.83
C THR A 25 5.06 33.11 40.12
N ALA A 26 5.63 32.03 39.59
CA ALA A 26 4.91 30.79 39.37
C ALA A 26 4.70 30.13 40.74
N ALA A 27 3.44 29.85 41.10
CA ALA A 27 3.11 29.07 42.28
C ALA A 27 3.87 27.73 42.23
N PRO A 28 4.39 27.25 43.37
CA PRO A 28 5.13 25.99 43.41
C PRO A 28 4.20 24.87 42.93
N GLU A 29 4.62 24.15 41.89
CA GLU A 29 3.95 22.93 41.45
C GLU A 29 4.07 21.91 42.57
N ASP A 30 2.99 21.72 43.33
CA ASP A 30 2.88 20.67 44.33
C ASP A 30 3.00 19.30 43.65
N VAL A 31 4.19 18.73 43.77
CA VAL A 31 4.55 17.36 43.43
C VAL A 31 3.89 16.44 44.46
N ASN A 32 2.59 16.16 44.30
CA ASN A 32 1.85 14.95 44.73
C ASN A 32 0.32 15.13 44.67
N ILE A 33 -0.23 15.52 43.51
CA ILE A 33 -1.68 15.65 43.36
C ILE A 33 -2.25 14.30 42.93
N ILE A 34 -2.81 13.56 43.89
CA ILE A 34 -3.78 12.49 43.58
C ILE A 34 -4.83 13.10 42.65
N ALA A 35 -5.00 12.53 41.45
CA ALA A 35 -5.95 13.05 40.48
C ALA A 35 -7.33 13.26 41.14
N PRO A 36 -7.99 14.42 40.95
CA PRO A 36 -9.26 14.71 41.60
C PRO A 36 -10.29 13.66 41.21
N LYS A 37 -10.89 13.00 42.20
CA LYS A 37 -11.99 12.03 41.98
C LYS A 37 -13.30 12.78 41.85
N TYR A 38 -13.87 12.77 40.66
CA TYR A 38 -15.17 13.38 40.38
C TYR A 38 -16.30 12.52 40.95
N ARG A 39 -17.38 13.17 41.37
CA ARG A 39 -18.58 12.51 41.89
C ARG A 39 -19.82 13.11 41.26
N HIS A 40 -20.83 12.28 41.09
CA HIS A 40 -22.15 12.68 40.66
C HIS A 40 -22.87 13.40 41.81
N LEU A 41 -23.16 14.68 41.61
CA LEU A 41 -24.00 15.48 42.51
C LEU A 41 -25.31 15.79 41.78
N PRO A 42 -26.47 15.30 42.27
CA PRO A 42 -27.75 15.55 41.63
C PRO A 42 -28.10 17.03 41.67
N ILE A 43 -28.86 17.47 40.68
CA ILE A 43 -29.34 18.85 40.59
C ILE A 43 -30.68 18.95 41.32
N ALA A 44 -30.82 19.97 42.16
CA ALA A 44 -32.09 20.24 42.85
C ALA A 44 -33.21 20.47 41.81
N ASP A 45 -34.36 19.84 42.03
CA ASP A 45 -35.57 19.98 41.20
C ASP A 45 -35.44 19.52 39.73
N SER A 46 -34.40 18.77 39.35
CA SER A 46 -34.33 18.17 38.01
C SER A 46 -35.38 17.06 37.84
N ALA A 47 -36.04 17.06 36.69
CA ALA A 47 -36.95 16.00 36.27
C ALA A 47 -36.22 14.70 35.86
N ASP A 48 -34.94 14.79 35.49
CA ASP A 48 -34.12 13.65 35.10
C ASP A 48 -33.21 13.21 36.25
N LYS A 49 -33.47 12.00 36.77
CA LYS A 49 -32.71 11.43 37.89
C LYS A 49 -31.25 11.12 37.54
N GLN A 50 -30.89 11.07 36.26
CA GLN A 50 -29.51 10.87 35.81
C GLN A 50 -28.77 12.20 35.62
N GLU A 51 -29.47 13.33 35.74
CA GLU A 51 -28.87 14.65 35.57
C GLU A 51 -28.15 15.09 36.85
N THR A 52 -26.88 15.42 36.67
CA THR A 52 -25.96 15.80 37.74
C THR A 52 -25.11 16.96 37.26
N TYR A 53 -24.53 17.72 38.18
CA TYR A 53 -23.59 18.79 37.79
C TYR A 53 -22.43 18.27 36.94
N LEU A 54 -22.01 17.02 37.15
CA LEU A 54 -20.96 16.38 36.37
C LEU A 54 -21.41 16.06 34.93
N THR A 55 -22.62 15.52 34.74
CA THR A 55 -23.15 15.22 33.41
C THR A 55 -23.38 16.51 32.61
N LEU A 56 -23.90 17.56 33.24
CA LEU A 56 -24.05 18.87 32.61
C LEU A 56 -22.72 19.51 32.23
N ALA A 57 -21.72 19.43 33.12
CA ALA A 57 -20.38 19.94 32.81
C ALA A 57 -19.76 19.21 31.62
N PHE A 58 -19.95 17.88 31.54
CA PHE A 58 -19.51 17.07 30.41
C PHE A 58 -20.22 17.47 29.12
N GLU A 59 -21.55 17.61 29.17
CA GLU A 59 -22.36 18.01 28.03
C GLU A 59 -21.96 19.39 27.51
N ALA A 60 -21.85 20.39 28.41
CA ALA A 60 -21.41 21.73 28.05
C ALA A 60 -20.00 21.74 27.41
N ALA A 61 -19.06 20.94 27.93
CA ALA A 61 -17.72 20.84 27.38
C ALA A 61 -17.70 20.23 25.98
N ILE A 62 -18.47 19.16 25.74
CA ILE A 62 -18.56 18.50 24.44
C ILE A 62 -19.27 19.39 23.42
N LEU A 63 -20.36 20.06 23.80
CA LEU A 63 -21.05 21.04 22.95
C LEU A 63 -20.14 22.22 22.60
N ALA A 64 -19.35 22.72 23.55
CA ALA A 64 -18.39 23.78 23.28
C ALA A 64 -17.32 23.33 22.28
N LEU A 65 -16.74 22.14 22.45
CA LEU A 65 -15.72 21.60 21.55
C LEU A 65 -16.27 21.28 20.15
N SER A 66 -17.51 20.81 20.06
CA SER A 66 -18.12 20.34 18.82
C SER A 66 -18.76 21.44 17.98
N LYS A 67 -18.92 22.65 18.51
CA LYS A 67 -19.44 23.78 17.75
C LYS A 67 -18.53 24.09 16.56
N GLN A 68 -19.13 24.17 15.37
CA GLN A 68 -18.43 24.61 14.16
C GLN A 68 -17.99 26.07 14.31
N ARG A 69 -16.71 26.33 14.03
CA ARG A 69 -16.09 27.65 14.18
C ARG A 69 -15.14 27.88 13.02
N ILE A 70 -15.19 29.08 12.43
CA ILE A 70 -14.21 29.51 11.44
C ILE A 70 -12.84 29.66 12.14
N MET A 71 -11.78 29.20 11.48
CA MET A 71 -10.42 29.37 11.96
C MET A 71 -10.11 30.86 12.12
N PRO A 72 -9.68 31.32 13.30
CA PRO A 72 -9.36 32.73 13.52
C PRO A 72 -8.15 33.17 12.69
N HIS A 73 -8.10 34.46 12.40
CA HIS A 73 -6.96 35.06 11.73
C HIS A 73 -5.79 35.24 12.70
N GLY A 74 -4.57 35.04 12.19
CA GLY A 74 -3.33 35.27 12.93
C GLY A 74 -2.79 34.03 13.66
N LEU A 75 -1.47 33.87 13.60
CA LEU A 75 -0.74 32.74 14.19
C LEU A 75 -1.10 32.51 15.67
N TYR A 76 -1.10 33.58 16.47
CA TYR A 76 -1.36 33.51 17.90
C TYR A 76 -2.76 32.99 18.22
N ALA A 77 -3.79 33.55 17.58
CA ALA A 77 -5.18 33.13 17.81
C ALA A 77 -5.41 31.67 17.42
N GLN A 78 -4.81 31.22 16.30
CA GLN A 78 -4.88 29.82 15.88
C GLN A 78 -4.21 28.88 16.89
N HIS A 79 -3.02 29.25 17.38
CA HIS A 79 -2.32 28.49 18.42
C HIS A 79 -3.13 28.41 19.72
N VAL A 80 -3.72 29.53 20.16
CA VAL A 80 -4.52 29.58 21.39
C VAL A 80 -5.74 28.66 21.29
N ILE A 81 -6.47 28.67 20.17
CA ILE A 81 -7.63 27.78 19.99
C ILE A 81 -7.20 26.30 20.04
N CYS A 82 -6.15 25.91 19.31
CA CYS A 82 -5.67 24.52 19.33
C CYS A 82 -5.26 24.10 20.75
N LYS A 83 -4.50 24.96 21.45
CA LYS A 83 -4.07 24.71 22.83
C LYS A 83 -5.23 24.59 23.80
N GLN A 84 -6.24 25.46 23.70
CA GLN A 84 -7.42 25.42 24.57
C GLN A 84 -8.26 24.17 24.32
N GLN A 85 -8.44 23.76 23.06
CA GLN A 85 -9.12 22.50 22.72
C GLN A 85 -8.39 21.30 23.33
N ASP A 86 -7.07 21.22 23.16
CA ASP A 86 -6.26 20.14 23.72
C ASP A 86 -6.32 20.09 25.26
N GLN A 87 -6.26 21.25 25.92
CA GLN A 87 -6.36 21.34 27.39
C GLN A 87 -7.72 20.89 27.91
N LEU A 88 -8.82 21.30 27.26
CA LEU A 88 -10.16 20.88 27.68
C LEU A 88 -10.35 19.38 27.46
N ILE A 89 -9.89 18.83 26.33
CA ILE A 89 -9.93 17.38 26.08
C ILE A 89 -9.06 16.62 27.09
N GLN A 90 -7.90 17.15 27.46
CA GLN A 90 -7.05 16.53 28.48
C GLN A 90 -7.74 16.47 29.84
N ARG A 91 -8.47 17.52 30.23
CA ARG A 91 -9.31 17.51 31.45
C ARG A 91 -10.45 16.50 31.37
N LEU A 92 -11.11 16.40 30.21
CA LEU A 92 -12.16 15.39 30.00
C LEU A 92 -11.60 13.96 30.10
N ARG A 93 -10.37 13.74 29.63
CA ARG A 93 -9.68 12.43 29.73
C ARG A 93 -9.25 12.05 31.14
N SER A 94 -9.05 13.02 32.03
CA SER A 94 -8.72 12.72 33.44
C SER A 94 -9.92 12.30 34.28
N ILE A 95 -11.14 12.38 33.72
CA ILE A 95 -12.36 11.97 34.38
C ILE A 95 -12.65 10.51 34.00
N ASP A 96 -12.85 9.66 35.01
CA ASP A 96 -13.25 8.27 34.80
C ASP A 96 -14.67 8.21 34.21
N LEU A 97 -14.82 7.57 33.06
CA LEU A 97 -16.09 7.47 32.34
C LEU A 97 -16.93 6.31 32.88
N ASP A 98 -17.99 6.65 33.61
CA ASP A 98 -19.01 5.71 34.05
C ASP A 98 -20.10 5.51 32.98
N SER A 99 -21.05 4.61 33.22
CA SER A 99 -22.12 4.34 32.26
C SER A 99 -23.01 5.56 31.97
N VAL A 100 -23.16 6.48 32.93
CA VAL A 100 -23.99 7.68 32.76
C VAL A 100 -23.30 8.67 31.83
N LEU A 101 -22.02 8.95 32.05
CA LEU A 101 -21.22 9.82 31.17
C LEU A 101 -21.05 9.24 29.77
N VAL A 102 -20.87 7.91 29.64
CA VAL A 102 -20.87 7.26 28.32
C VAL A 102 -22.23 7.43 27.62
N GLY A 103 -23.34 7.35 28.37
CA GLY A 103 -24.68 7.62 27.87
C GLY A 103 -24.84 9.05 27.33
N VAL A 104 -24.31 10.05 28.04
CA VAL A 104 -24.29 11.46 27.61
C VAL A 104 -23.46 11.60 26.32
N LEU A 105 -22.26 11.05 26.28
CA LEU A 105 -21.40 11.09 25.09
C LEU A 105 -22.05 10.44 23.87
N ARG A 106 -22.76 9.32 24.07
CA ARG A 106 -23.51 8.65 22.99
C ARG A 106 -24.61 9.56 22.46
N LYS A 107 -25.45 10.10 23.34
CA LYS A 107 -26.58 10.97 22.97
C LYS A 107 -26.09 12.18 22.18
N LEU A 108 -25.06 12.87 22.68
CA LEU A 108 -24.47 14.02 22.01
C LEU A 108 -23.84 13.64 20.68
N SER A 109 -23.13 12.53 20.60
CA SER A 109 -22.48 12.13 19.35
C SER A 109 -23.47 11.87 18.22
N VAL A 110 -24.62 11.24 18.52
CA VAL A 110 -25.71 11.07 17.54
C VAL A 110 -26.25 12.44 17.10
N GLN A 111 -26.57 13.32 18.07
CA GLN A 111 -27.05 14.67 17.76
C GLN A 111 -26.04 15.51 16.96
N LEU A 112 -24.74 15.29 17.15
CA LEU A 112 -23.69 15.98 16.40
C LEU A 112 -23.58 15.47 14.97
N LEU A 113 -23.81 14.18 14.73
CA LEU A 113 -23.81 13.60 13.39
C LEU A 113 -25.05 14.01 12.58
N ASP A 114 -26.21 14.04 13.24
CA ASP A 114 -27.50 14.50 12.68
C ASP A 114 -27.62 16.04 12.67
N GLY A 115 -26.71 16.72 13.37
CA GLY A 115 -26.75 18.16 13.58
C GLY A 115 -26.54 18.95 12.28
N GLY A 116 -27.21 20.11 12.21
CA GLY A 116 -27.11 21.05 11.10
C GLY A 116 -25.80 21.86 11.07
N PRO A 117 -25.75 23.03 10.40
CA PRO A 117 -24.53 23.77 10.07
C PRO A 117 -23.73 24.32 11.28
N THR A 118 -24.26 24.15 12.50
CA THR A 118 -23.60 24.52 13.75
C THR A 118 -22.78 23.39 14.36
N SER A 119 -22.97 22.14 13.91
CA SER A 119 -22.21 20.98 14.37
C SER A 119 -20.96 20.78 13.53
N GLY A 120 -19.80 20.71 14.18
CA GLY A 120 -18.52 20.40 13.53
C GLY A 120 -18.41 18.96 13.03
N LEU A 121 -19.41 18.10 13.29
CA LEU A 121 -19.53 16.74 12.74
C LEU A 121 -20.76 16.57 11.82
N GLY A 122 -21.50 17.65 11.57
CA GLY A 122 -22.70 17.63 10.73
C GLY A 122 -22.42 17.22 9.28
N GLU A 123 -23.47 16.99 8.49
CA GLU A 123 -23.33 16.56 7.09
C GLU A 123 -22.55 17.57 6.25
N MET A 124 -22.79 18.86 6.45
CA MET A 124 -22.13 19.96 5.74
C MET A 124 -21.27 20.77 6.70
N ILE A 125 -19.99 20.96 6.37
CA ILE A 125 -19.04 21.76 7.16
C ILE A 125 -18.54 22.90 6.27
N HIS A 126 -18.49 24.12 6.82
CA HIS A 126 -17.92 25.26 6.11
C HIS A 126 -16.41 25.04 5.87
N PRO A 127 -15.86 25.31 4.67
CA PRO A 127 -14.47 25.00 4.32
C PRO A 127 -13.42 25.52 5.30
N GLU A 128 -13.63 26.73 5.82
CA GLU A 128 -12.72 27.37 6.77
C GLU A 128 -12.95 26.98 8.24
N SER A 129 -13.77 25.95 8.50
CA SER A 129 -14.04 25.51 9.86
C SER A 129 -12.86 24.75 10.45
N VAL A 130 -12.55 25.01 11.72
CA VAL A 130 -11.55 24.24 12.47
C VAL A 130 -11.94 22.74 12.46
N PRO A 131 -11.07 21.84 11.99
CA PRO A 131 -11.36 20.40 11.97
C PRO A 131 -11.46 19.81 13.38
N MET A 132 -12.31 18.80 13.54
CA MET A 132 -12.66 18.22 14.85
C MET A 132 -11.86 16.94 15.18
N HIS A 133 -10.65 16.78 14.66
CA HIS A 133 -9.88 15.53 14.77
C HIS A 133 -9.60 15.12 16.23
N THR A 134 -9.20 16.06 17.09
CA THR A 134 -8.86 15.75 18.49
C THR A 134 -10.11 15.36 19.30
N LEU A 135 -11.22 16.07 19.10
CA LEU A 135 -12.51 15.74 19.73
C LEU A 135 -13.01 14.38 19.25
N ALA A 136 -13.01 14.15 17.94
CA ALA A 136 -13.44 12.88 17.37
C ALA A 136 -12.61 11.71 17.88
N ARG A 137 -11.30 11.88 18.06
CA ARG A 137 -10.44 10.86 18.66
C ARG A 137 -10.78 10.58 20.13
N PHE A 138 -11.15 11.60 20.89
CA PHE A 138 -11.67 11.42 22.25
C PHE A 138 -12.98 10.64 22.24
N LEU A 139 -13.98 11.09 21.49
CA LEU A 139 -15.29 10.42 21.37
C LEU A 139 -15.15 8.98 20.87
N PHE A 140 -14.29 8.75 19.88
CA PHE A 140 -13.96 7.43 19.36
C PHE A 140 -13.47 6.52 20.48
N ALA A 141 -12.44 6.93 21.23
CA ALA A 141 -11.86 6.12 22.30
C ALA A 141 -12.87 5.87 23.44
N SER A 142 -13.66 6.87 23.80
CA SER A 142 -14.68 6.78 24.85
C SER A 142 -15.84 5.85 24.50
N LEU A 143 -16.22 5.79 23.22
CA LEU A 143 -17.39 5.02 22.76
C LEU A 143 -17.04 3.65 22.17
N LEU A 144 -15.78 3.40 21.81
CA LEU A 144 -15.37 2.21 21.06
C LEU A 144 -15.85 0.89 21.68
N ASN A 145 -15.76 0.76 23.01
CA ASN A 145 -16.08 -0.49 23.70
C ASN A 145 -17.59 -0.80 23.75
N GLN A 146 -18.44 0.23 23.90
CA GLN A 146 -19.89 0.06 24.08
C GLN A 146 -20.70 0.35 22.82
N HIS A 147 -20.21 1.26 21.97
CA HIS A 147 -20.89 1.79 20.79
C HIS A 147 -19.91 1.87 19.60
N SER A 148 -19.36 0.72 19.21
CA SER A 148 -18.30 0.66 18.20
C SER A 148 -18.71 1.22 16.83
N ASP A 149 -19.92 0.97 16.35
CA ASP A 149 -20.39 1.49 15.05
C ASP A 149 -20.44 3.03 15.04
N LEU A 150 -21.03 3.61 16.09
CA LEU A 150 -21.08 5.06 16.28
C LEU A 150 -19.67 5.66 16.38
N ALA A 151 -18.75 5.01 17.08
CA ALA A 151 -17.37 5.46 17.17
C ALA A 151 -16.71 5.55 15.77
N PHE A 152 -16.84 4.49 14.96
CA PHE A 152 -16.31 4.50 13.59
C PHE A 152 -16.98 5.56 12.70
N GLU A 153 -18.29 5.76 12.84
CA GLU A 153 -18.99 6.81 12.10
C GLU A 153 -18.46 8.21 12.42
N ILE A 154 -18.27 8.52 13.71
CA ILE A 154 -17.67 9.78 14.17
C ILE A 154 -16.26 9.95 13.59
N GLY A 155 -15.43 8.90 13.69
CA GLY A 155 -14.05 8.93 13.21
C GLY A 155 -13.98 9.19 11.71
N LEU A 156 -14.76 8.46 10.91
CA LEU A 156 -14.81 8.62 9.46
C LEU A 156 -15.34 9.99 9.03
N ARG A 157 -16.36 10.52 9.75
CA ARG A 157 -16.95 11.85 9.50
C ARG A 157 -15.96 12.98 9.81
N ALA A 158 -15.20 12.85 10.90
CA ALA A 158 -14.28 13.86 11.36
C ALA A 158 -12.96 13.93 10.58
N MET A 159 -12.66 12.91 9.77
CA MET A 159 -11.46 12.88 8.92
C MET A 159 -11.53 13.87 7.76
N ARG A 160 -12.74 14.32 7.37
CA ARG A 160 -12.94 15.32 6.31
C ARG A 160 -12.14 16.58 6.60
N PHE A 161 -11.54 17.14 5.56
CA PHE A 161 -10.72 18.34 5.67
C PHE A 161 -11.03 19.29 4.51
N PRO A 162 -12.23 19.91 4.49
CA PRO A 162 -12.79 20.50 3.26
C PRO A 162 -11.96 21.63 2.63
N ILE A 163 -11.15 22.36 3.41
CA ILE A 163 -10.23 23.38 2.87
C ILE A 163 -9.21 22.79 1.88
N LEU A 164 -8.86 21.51 2.02
CA LEU A 164 -7.92 20.82 1.15
C LEU A 164 -8.61 20.08 -0.01
N GLU A 165 -9.91 19.82 0.09
CA GLU A 165 -10.69 19.12 -0.94
C GLU A 165 -10.82 19.98 -2.22
N ASN A 166 -11.09 21.28 -2.07
CA ASN A 166 -11.23 22.23 -3.19
C ASN A 166 -9.90 22.55 -3.90
N ILE A 167 -8.75 22.28 -3.28
CA ILE A 167 -7.43 22.51 -3.87
C ILE A 167 -7.12 21.45 -4.95
N ASN A 168 -7.74 20.28 -4.84
CA ASN A 168 -7.45 19.12 -5.66
C ASN A 168 -8.18 19.12 -7.03
N GLU A 169 -9.27 19.90 -7.17
CA GLU A 169 -10.05 19.96 -8.42
C GLU A 169 -9.48 20.95 -9.45
N GLY A 170 -8.64 21.91 -9.04
CA GLY A 170 -8.11 22.99 -9.90
C GLY A 170 -6.61 22.93 -10.22
N ALA A 171 -5.83 22.10 -9.54
CA ALA A 171 -4.38 22.03 -9.73
C ALA A 171 -3.96 20.61 -10.17
N SER A 172 -3.21 20.54 -11.27
CA SER A 172 -2.48 19.31 -11.63
C SER A 172 -1.67 18.81 -10.42
N VAL A 173 -1.42 17.50 -10.38
CA VAL A 173 -0.75 16.70 -9.31
C VAL A 173 0.56 17.31 -8.76
N ASN A 174 1.11 18.36 -9.40
CA ASN A 174 2.25 19.15 -8.93
C ASN A 174 1.90 20.29 -7.94
N GLY A 175 0.64 20.59 -7.66
CA GLY A 175 0.25 21.79 -6.89
C GLY A 175 0.41 21.70 -5.36
N ILE A 176 0.39 20.50 -4.78
CA ILE A 176 0.21 20.31 -3.32
C ILE A 176 1.51 20.56 -2.54
N GLU A 177 2.67 20.20 -3.09
CA GLU A 177 3.97 20.52 -2.48
C GLU A 177 4.48 21.92 -2.85
N LEU A 178 4.07 22.48 -4.00
CA LEU A 178 4.46 23.83 -4.42
C LEU A 178 3.73 24.93 -3.64
N GLN A 179 2.55 24.67 -3.06
CA GLN A 179 1.82 25.66 -2.25
C GLN A 179 2.27 25.74 -0.78
N HIS A 180 3.08 24.80 -0.29
CA HIS A 180 3.82 25.03 0.97
C HIS A 180 4.81 26.21 0.82
N ASN A 181 5.18 26.58 -0.42
CA ASN A 181 6.12 27.66 -0.72
C ASN A 181 5.59 28.81 -1.61
N ASN A 182 4.51 28.62 -2.39
CA ASN A 182 3.93 29.69 -3.23
C ASN A 182 2.72 30.36 -2.55
N PHE A 183 3.05 31.35 -1.73
CA PHE A 183 2.23 32.07 -0.77
C PHE A 183 1.34 33.21 -1.32
N MET A 184 1.23 33.36 -2.65
CA MET A 184 0.71 34.59 -3.27
C MET A 184 -0.68 34.49 -3.92
N HIS A 185 -1.27 33.30 -4.09
CA HIS A 185 -2.53 33.14 -4.86
C HIS A 185 -3.57 32.17 -4.26
N SER A 186 -3.51 31.85 -2.96
CA SER A 186 -4.61 31.08 -2.33
C SER A 186 -5.79 32.01 -1.99
N PRO A 187 -7.04 31.68 -2.37
CA PRO A 187 -8.21 32.45 -2.02
C PRO A 187 -8.59 32.32 -0.52
N TYR A 188 -7.93 31.44 0.23
CA TYR A 188 -8.22 31.13 1.62
C TYR A 188 -7.18 31.73 2.59
N PRO A 189 -7.59 32.10 3.83
CA PRO A 189 -6.69 32.64 4.85
C PRO A 189 -5.59 31.64 5.23
N ARG A 190 -4.41 32.17 5.61
CA ARG A 190 -3.24 31.33 5.96
C ARG A 190 -3.44 30.60 7.29
N TRP A 191 -3.40 29.26 7.25
CA TRP A 191 -3.49 28.39 8.43
C TRP A 191 -2.10 27.96 8.89
N TRP A 192 -1.56 28.64 9.89
CA TRP A 192 -0.24 28.36 10.44
C TRP A 192 -0.19 27.07 11.25
N THR A 193 -1.34 26.65 11.79
CA THR A 193 -1.50 25.40 12.55
C THR A 193 -1.79 24.19 11.67
N LEU A 194 -1.73 24.32 10.34
CA LEU A 194 -2.06 23.24 9.40
C LEU A 194 -1.31 21.94 9.71
N GLY A 195 0.01 22.01 9.92
CA GLY A 195 0.81 20.83 10.24
C GLY A 195 0.39 20.12 11.54
N HIS A 196 -0.07 20.87 12.54
CA HIS A 196 -0.64 20.30 13.76
C HIS A 196 -1.96 19.58 13.47
N LEU A 197 -2.84 20.19 12.67
CA LEU A 197 -4.13 19.60 12.27
C LEU A 197 -3.93 18.31 11.46
N GLU A 198 -3.02 18.30 10.49
CA GLU A 198 -2.66 17.09 9.73
C GLU A 198 -2.11 15.99 10.64
N THR A 199 -1.34 16.36 11.67
CA THR A 199 -0.86 15.40 12.67
C THR A 199 -2.03 14.78 13.43
N GLN A 200 -3.01 15.58 13.87
CA GLN A 200 -4.19 15.07 14.57
C GLN A 200 -5.07 14.20 13.66
N GLN A 201 -5.23 14.58 12.39
CA GLN A 201 -5.93 13.79 11.37
C GLN A 201 -5.28 12.40 11.21
N CYS A 202 -3.95 12.37 11.06
CA CYS A 202 -3.18 11.14 10.97
C CYS A 202 -3.33 10.28 12.24
N SER A 203 -3.27 10.90 13.43
CA SER A 203 -3.46 10.20 14.69
C SER A 203 -4.86 9.60 14.84
N LEU A 204 -5.91 10.30 14.41
CA LEU A 204 -7.27 9.77 14.39
C LEU A 204 -7.36 8.53 13.49
N SER A 205 -6.83 8.61 12.26
CA SER A 205 -6.81 7.50 11.32
C SER A 205 -6.05 6.27 11.85
N SER A 206 -4.88 6.50 12.46
CA SER A 206 -4.06 5.45 13.08
C SER A 206 -4.81 4.75 14.23
N THR A 207 -5.52 5.50 15.07
CA THR A 207 -6.40 4.94 16.11
C THR A 207 -7.50 4.05 15.51
N MET A 208 -8.16 4.49 14.43
CA MET A 208 -9.20 3.71 13.76
C MET A 208 -8.65 2.42 13.14
N LEU A 209 -7.47 2.45 12.51
CA LEU A 209 -6.81 1.26 11.97
C LEU A 209 -6.46 0.26 13.08
N SER A 210 -5.97 0.76 14.22
CA SER A 210 -5.65 -0.09 15.38
C SER A 210 -6.91 -0.72 16.00
N ALA A 211 -8.05 -0.04 15.98
CA ALA A 211 -9.31 -0.58 16.46
C ALA A 211 -9.96 -1.57 15.47
N ALA A 212 -9.69 -1.43 14.17
CA ALA A 212 -10.32 -2.23 13.11
C ALA A 212 -9.56 -3.53 12.77
N LYS A 213 -8.50 -3.91 13.49
CA LYS A 213 -7.60 -5.03 13.11
C LYS A 213 -8.30 -6.37 12.78
N GLY A 214 -9.46 -6.63 13.39
CA GLY A 214 -10.27 -7.84 13.18
C GLY A 214 -11.46 -7.68 12.23
N ASP A 215 -11.71 -6.48 11.70
CA ASP A 215 -12.87 -6.18 10.86
C ASP A 215 -12.42 -5.64 9.50
N THR A 216 -12.53 -6.50 8.48
CA THR A 216 -12.12 -6.20 7.11
C THR A 216 -12.92 -5.07 6.48
N LYS A 217 -14.22 -4.94 6.82
CA LYS A 217 -15.09 -3.88 6.29
C LYS A 217 -14.68 -2.53 6.88
N ARG A 218 -14.47 -2.47 8.20
CA ARG A 218 -14.02 -1.25 8.87
C ARG A 218 -12.62 -0.85 8.41
N LEU A 219 -11.70 -1.79 8.22
CA LEU A 219 -10.38 -1.50 7.65
C LEU A 219 -10.46 -0.89 6.25
N SER A 220 -11.31 -1.47 5.39
CA SER A 220 -11.52 -0.96 4.03
C SER A 220 -12.11 0.47 4.06
N ALA A 221 -13.09 0.72 4.93
CA ALA A 221 -13.67 2.05 5.11
C ALA A 221 -12.64 3.08 5.59
N VAL A 222 -11.82 2.73 6.60
CA VAL A 222 -10.76 3.61 7.11
C VAL A 222 -9.69 3.87 6.05
N LEU A 223 -9.28 2.85 5.28
CA LEU A 223 -8.33 3.00 4.17
C LEU A 223 -8.87 3.95 3.10
N GLN A 224 -10.10 3.75 2.64
CA GLN A 224 -10.71 4.60 1.61
C GLN A 224 -10.86 6.03 2.09
N ASN A 225 -11.26 6.22 3.35
CA ASN A 225 -11.40 7.52 3.97
C ASN A 225 -10.04 8.23 4.15
N ALA A 226 -9.00 7.51 4.57
CA ALA A 226 -7.64 8.05 4.66
C ALA A 226 -7.11 8.49 3.29
N ARG A 227 -7.30 7.68 2.24
CA ARG A 227 -6.90 8.00 0.87
C ARG A 227 -7.60 9.23 0.29
N ARG A 228 -8.84 9.50 0.73
CA ARG A 228 -9.63 10.64 0.27
C ARG A 228 -9.23 11.94 0.98
N ASN A 229 -9.00 11.87 2.29
CA ASN A 229 -8.91 13.07 3.13
C ASN A 229 -7.48 13.45 3.58
N ILE A 230 -6.51 12.52 3.54
CA ILE A 230 -5.13 12.82 3.94
C ILE A 230 -4.34 13.22 2.69
N HIS A 231 -4.01 14.51 2.58
CA HIS A 231 -3.29 15.08 1.44
C HIS A 231 -1.78 15.19 1.65
N SER A 232 -1.29 14.98 2.88
CA SER A 232 0.14 15.03 3.20
C SER A 232 0.80 13.68 2.98
N SER A 233 1.70 13.60 2.00
CA SER A 233 2.47 12.38 1.68
C SER A 233 3.25 11.84 2.87
N SER A 234 3.75 12.73 3.75
CA SER A 234 4.47 12.37 4.97
C SER A 234 3.58 11.73 6.03
N HIS A 235 2.39 12.29 6.24
CA HIS A 235 1.41 11.74 7.19
C HIS A 235 0.82 10.42 6.68
N LEU A 236 0.55 10.32 5.38
CA LEU A 236 0.08 9.09 4.77
C LEU A 236 1.15 7.97 4.86
N PHE A 237 2.42 8.32 4.70
CA PHE A 237 3.53 7.38 4.91
C PHE A 237 3.65 6.92 6.37
N LYS A 238 3.53 7.84 7.31
CA LYS A 238 3.47 7.50 8.74
C LYS A 238 2.31 6.55 9.05
N LEU A 239 1.13 6.81 8.47
CA LEU A 239 -0.03 5.94 8.62
C LEU A 239 0.21 4.53 8.03
N ALA A 240 0.89 4.45 6.87
CA ALA A 240 1.30 3.17 6.30
C ALA A 240 2.26 2.39 7.23
N GLN A 241 3.20 3.09 7.86
CA GLN A 241 4.11 2.50 8.85
C GLN A 241 3.38 2.01 10.10
N ASP A 242 2.43 2.79 10.62
CA ASP A 242 1.58 2.40 11.74
C ASP A 242 0.75 1.14 11.40
N ALA A 243 0.12 1.12 10.22
CA ALA A 243 -0.63 -0.03 9.73
C ALA A 243 0.24 -1.30 9.63
N PHE A 244 1.47 -1.17 9.12
CA PHE A 244 2.43 -2.27 9.06
C PHE A 244 2.81 -2.76 10.45
N ARG A 245 3.13 -1.85 11.38
CA ARG A 245 3.43 -2.18 12.77
C ARG A 245 2.28 -2.93 13.43
N PHE A 246 1.04 -2.53 13.16
CA PHE A 246 -0.14 -3.23 13.66
C PHE A 246 -0.33 -4.61 13.04
N ALA A 247 0.14 -4.80 11.81
CA ALA A 247 0.07 -6.07 11.11
C ALA A 247 1.14 -7.08 11.55
N THR A 248 2.25 -6.61 12.12
CA THR A 248 3.38 -7.45 12.59
C THR A 248 3.64 -7.29 14.10
N PRO A 249 2.72 -7.73 14.97
CA PRO A 249 2.95 -7.73 16.42
C PRO A 249 4.07 -8.72 16.80
N GLU A 250 4.90 -8.37 17.79
CA GLU A 250 6.05 -9.20 18.23
C GLU A 250 5.61 -10.59 18.76
N ASN A 251 4.44 -10.66 19.38
CA ASN A 251 3.92 -11.86 20.06
C ASN A 251 2.62 -12.41 19.43
N GLY A 252 2.31 -12.07 18.17
CA GLY A 252 1.02 -12.43 17.55
C GLY A 252 1.09 -12.82 16.08
N PRO A 253 0.01 -13.45 15.55
CA PRO A 253 -0.07 -13.79 14.14
C PRO A 253 -0.08 -12.52 13.27
N ARG A 254 0.56 -12.61 12.11
CA ARG A 254 0.58 -11.49 11.15
C ARG A 254 -0.80 -11.32 10.50
N SER A 255 -1.29 -10.09 10.45
CA SER A 255 -2.55 -9.78 9.79
C SER A 255 -2.31 -9.44 8.32
N GLN A 256 -2.64 -10.38 7.43
CA GLN A 256 -2.50 -10.20 5.99
C GLN A 256 -3.33 -9.02 5.46
N THR A 257 -4.51 -8.79 6.04
CA THR A 257 -5.38 -7.66 5.67
C THR A 257 -4.74 -6.32 5.98
N LEU A 258 -4.14 -6.16 7.18
CA LEU A 258 -3.45 -4.92 7.56
C LEU A 258 -2.16 -4.71 6.76
N LEU A 259 -1.45 -5.78 6.43
CA LEU A 259 -0.31 -5.70 5.50
C LEU A 259 -0.76 -5.17 4.13
N GLY A 260 -1.91 -5.63 3.62
CA GLY A 260 -2.53 -5.09 2.41
C GLY A 260 -2.89 -3.60 2.52
N VAL A 261 -3.49 -3.18 3.64
CA VAL A 261 -3.78 -1.76 3.92
C VAL A 261 -2.50 -0.91 3.95
N ALA A 262 -1.46 -1.38 4.64
CA ALA A 262 -0.16 -0.70 4.71
C ALA A 262 0.47 -0.55 3.31
N PHE A 263 0.37 -1.60 2.50
CA PHE A 263 0.86 -1.61 1.13
C PHE A 263 0.11 -0.62 0.22
N GLU A 264 -1.21 -0.60 0.26
CA GLU A 264 -2.05 0.33 -0.51
C GLU A 264 -1.79 1.80 -0.15
N LEU A 265 -1.64 2.10 1.15
CA LEU A 265 -1.25 3.43 1.62
C LEU A 265 0.15 3.80 1.10
N GLY A 266 1.10 2.86 1.14
CA GLY A 266 2.45 3.05 0.63
C GLY A 266 2.50 3.29 -0.90
N LEU A 267 1.67 2.60 -1.68
CA LEU A 267 1.51 2.86 -3.11
C LEU A 267 0.96 4.26 -3.38
N GLN A 268 -0.03 4.70 -2.61
CA GLN A 268 -0.59 6.06 -2.74
C GLN A 268 0.48 7.13 -2.47
N VAL A 269 1.30 6.97 -1.41
CA VAL A 269 2.44 7.86 -1.12
C VAL A 269 3.42 7.90 -2.29
N MET A 270 3.70 6.74 -2.90
CA MET A 270 4.60 6.65 -4.04
C MET A 270 4.08 7.45 -5.25
N ARG A 271 2.77 7.35 -5.54
CA ARG A 271 2.11 8.13 -6.61
C ARG A 271 2.14 9.63 -6.33
N MET A 272 1.87 10.03 -5.09
CA MET A 272 1.88 11.45 -4.67
C MET A 272 3.28 12.08 -4.76
N THR A 273 4.34 11.29 -4.53
CA THR A 273 5.72 11.78 -4.55
C THR A 273 6.43 11.53 -5.88
N LEU A 274 5.69 11.22 -6.95
CA LEU A 274 6.25 10.78 -8.24
C LEU A 274 7.23 11.78 -8.86
N THR A 275 7.04 13.07 -8.64
CA THR A 275 7.90 14.14 -9.18
C THR A 275 9.01 14.58 -8.23
N CYS A 276 9.01 14.11 -6.97
CA CYS A 276 9.94 14.55 -5.94
C CYS A 276 11.10 13.57 -5.78
N LEU A 277 12.25 13.87 -6.40
CA LEU A 277 13.44 13.00 -6.40
C LEU A 277 14.35 13.22 -5.18
N ASN A 278 13.80 13.02 -3.98
CA ASN A 278 14.51 13.28 -2.72
C ASN A 278 15.04 11.99 -2.07
N TRP A 279 16.01 12.10 -1.15
CA TRP A 279 16.54 10.95 -0.38
C TRP A 279 15.42 10.20 0.37
N ARG A 280 14.46 10.97 0.91
CA ARG A 280 13.26 10.49 1.60
C ARG A 280 12.43 9.54 0.74
N ARG A 281 12.33 9.80 -0.57
CA ARG A 281 11.66 8.90 -1.50
C ARG A 281 12.39 7.57 -1.64
N ARG A 282 13.72 7.57 -1.69
CA ARG A 282 14.48 6.30 -1.75
C ARG A 282 14.23 5.44 -0.52
N GLU A 283 14.09 6.04 0.64
CA GLU A 283 13.72 5.32 1.87
C GLU A 283 12.29 4.80 1.84
N MET A 284 11.32 5.63 1.43
CA MET A 284 9.93 5.20 1.25
C MET A 284 9.82 4.00 0.31
N VAL A 285 10.58 4.02 -0.78
CA VAL A 285 10.61 2.94 -1.78
C VAL A 285 11.25 1.68 -1.20
N ARG A 286 12.39 1.81 -0.50
CA ARG A 286 13.00 0.66 0.19
C ARG A 286 12.03 0.06 1.20
N TRP A 287 11.36 0.90 1.99
CA TRP A 287 10.36 0.48 2.96
C TRP A 287 9.18 -0.24 2.28
N LEU A 288 8.70 0.29 1.14
CA LEU A 288 7.59 -0.31 0.38
C LEU A 288 7.96 -1.69 -0.19
N VAL A 289 9.19 -1.87 -0.69
CA VAL A 289 9.70 -3.18 -1.14
C VAL A 289 9.79 -4.17 0.02
N THR A 290 10.23 -3.73 1.20
CA THR A 290 10.20 -4.55 2.41
C THR A 290 8.76 -4.95 2.76
N CYS A 291 7.83 -3.99 2.76
CA CYS A 291 6.42 -4.25 3.03
C CYS A 291 5.83 -5.26 2.04
N ALA A 292 6.06 -5.09 0.73
CA ALA A 292 5.60 -6.03 -0.29
C ALA A 292 6.19 -7.43 -0.13
N SER A 293 7.45 -7.54 0.33
CA SER A 293 8.06 -8.84 0.65
C SER A 293 7.32 -9.59 1.77
N HIS A 294 6.69 -8.86 2.70
CA HIS A 294 5.84 -9.44 3.74
C HIS A 294 4.41 -9.73 3.28
N VAL A 295 3.87 -8.95 2.35
CA VAL A 295 2.53 -9.17 1.77
C VAL A 295 2.54 -10.39 0.86
N GLY A 296 3.52 -10.51 -0.05
CA GLY A 296 3.61 -11.63 -0.99
C GLY A 296 4.12 -11.22 -2.37
N ILE A 297 4.30 -12.22 -3.23
CA ILE A 297 4.87 -12.05 -4.58
C ILE A 297 4.00 -11.11 -5.41
N ASP A 298 2.67 -11.22 -5.34
CA ASP A 298 1.76 -10.35 -6.11
C ASP A 298 1.95 -8.85 -5.79
N ALA A 299 2.24 -8.51 -4.53
CA ALA A 299 2.55 -7.13 -4.13
C ALA A 299 3.90 -6.67 -4.70
N LEU A 300 4.92 -7.53 -4.70
CA LEU A 300 6.21 -7.24 -5.34
C LEU A 300 6.05 -7.04 -6.85
N MET A 301 5.23 -7.87 -7.51
CA MET A 301 4.93 -7.73 -8.94
C MET A 301 4.16 -6.43 -9.21
N SER A 302 3.19 -6.07 -8.36
CA SER A 302 2.46 -4.81 -8.47
C SER A 302 3.38 -3.58 -8.33
N ILE A 303 4.33 -3.60 -7.38
CA ILE A 303 5.38 -2.57 -7.32
C ILE A 303 6.15 -2.55 -8.65
N MET A 304 6.59 -3.71 -9.16
CA MET A 304 7.39 -3.78 -10.38
C MET A 304 6.68 -3.20 -11.60
N GLN A 305 5.42 -3.56 -11.80
CA GLN A 305 4.61 -3.12 -12.93
C GLN A 305 4.30 -1.62 -12.84
N ASN A 306 3.89 -1.14 -11.65
CA ASN A 306 3.67 0.28 -11.41
C ASN A 306 4.98 1.06 -11.59
N TRP A 307 6.09 0.63 -11.00
CA TRP A 307 7.41 1.26 -11.19
C TRP A 307 7.79 1.37 -12.66
N TYR A 308 7.55 0.34 -13.46
CA TYR A 308 7.92 0.36 -14.86
C TYR A 308 7.07 1.32 -15.69
N MET A 309 5.76 1.35 -15.43
CA MET A 309 4.83 2.25 -16.11
C MET A 309 5.02 3.71 -15.67
N GLU A 310 5.36 3.94 -14.41
CA GLU A 310 5.41 5.27 -13.78
C GLU A 310 6.81 5.92 -13.89
N HIS A 311 7.89 5.15 -14.05
CA HIS A 311 9.27 5.66 -14.13
C HIS A 311 9.93 5.51 -15.49
N ARG A 312 9.34 6.09 -16.54
CA ARG A 312 9.98 6.34 -17.87
C ARG A 312 11.51 6.56 -17.76
N GLY A 313 12.33 5.50 -17.82
CA GLY A 313 13.80 5.59 -17.93
C GLY A 313 14.73 4.92 -16.89
N TYR A 314 14.30 4.11 -15.91
CA TYR A 314 15.26 3.36 -15.04
C TYR A 314 15.18 1.82 -15.17
N PRO A 315 15.46 1.25 -16.36
CA PRO A 315 15.30 -0.19 -16.60
C PRO A 315 16.22 -1.07 -15.73
N ALA A 316 17.40 -0.58 -15.34
CA ALA A 316 18.34 -1.32 -14.49
C ALA A 316 17.82 -1.58 -13.05
N ARG A 317 17.04 -0.65 -12.47
CA ARG A 317 16.47 -0.85 -11.13
C ARG A 317 15.26 -1.79 -11.17
N ALA A 318 14.41 -1.63 -12.19
CA ALA A 318 13.30 -2.54 -12.45
C ALA A 318 13.80 -3.98 -12.65
N TYR A 319 14.95 -4.15 -13.30
CA TYR A 319 15.59 -5.45 -13.47
C TYR A 319 16.04 -6.08 -12.14
N ASN A 320 16.66 -5.33 -11.22
CA ASN A 320 17.04 -5.87 -9.92
C ASN A 320 15.82 -6.35 -9.11
N LEU A 321 14.71 -5.63 -9.17
CA LEU A 321 13.46 -6.04 -8.52
C LEU A 321 12.86 -7.27 -9.21
N ALA A 322 12.89 -7.32 -10.54
CA ALA A 322 12.48 -8.49 -11.32
C ALA A 322 13.29 -9.74 -10.97
N MET A 323 14.60 -9.60 -10.80
CA MET A 323 15.47 -10.71 -10.37
C MET A 323 15.12 -11.22 -8.97
N LEU A 324 14.67 -10.35 -8.06
CA LEU A 324 14.23 -10.77 -6.72
C LEU A 324 12.89 -11.49 -6.78
N ALA A 325 11.92 -10.95 -7.52
CA ALA A 325 10.62 -11.58 -7.66
C ALA A 325 10.72 -12.94 -8.37
N MET A 326 11.51 -13.02 -9.45
CA MET A 326 11.74 -14.24 -10.20
C MET A 326 12.44 -15.34 -9.39
N LYS A 327 13.14 -15.03 -8.29
CA LYS A 327 13.68 -16.04 -7.37
C LYS A 327 12.59 -16.73 -6.55
N ASN A 328 11.49 -16.03 -6.27
CA ASN A 328 10.44 -16.48 -5.36
C ASN A 328 9.19 -17.00 -6.10
N VAL A 329 9.00 -16.63 -7.36
CA VAL A 329 7.93 -17.18 -8.22
C VAL A 329 8.11 -18.70 -8.32
N GLN A 330 7.00 -19.44 -8.30
CA GLN A 330 6.95 -20.88 -8.58
C GLN A 330 5.72 -21.13 -9.46
N LEU A 331 5.93 -21.66 -10.66
CA LEU A 331 4.86 -22.01 -11.59
C LEU A 331 4.91 -23.50 -11.91
N ALA A 332 3.88 -24.23 -11.49
CA ALA A 332 3.79 -25.67 -11.72
C ALA A 332 3.40 -26.00 -13.18
N TYR A 333 3.60 -27.26 -13.59
CA TYR A 333 3.41 -27.73 -14.96
C TYR A 333 1.96 -27.58 -15.50
N ASN A 334 0.96 -27.47 -14.63
CA ASN A 334 -0.47 -27.39 -14.95
C ASN A 334 -1.08 -25.99 -14.78
N GLN A 335 -0.28 -24.95 -14.61
CA GLN A 335 -0.74 -23.58 -14.33
C GLN A 335 -0.54 -22.65 -15.54
N ASP A 336 -1.21 -22.94 -16.66
CA ASP A 336 -1.11 -22.16 -17.90
C ASP A 336 -1.99 -20.88 -17.92
N THR A 337 -2.82 -20.68 -16.90
CA THR A 337 -3.64 -19.46 -16.71
C THR A 337 -3.26 -18.65 -15.47
N HIS A 338 -2.07 -18.88 -14.91
CA HIS A 338 -1.64 -18.20 -13.68
C HIS A 338 -1.46 -16.69 -13.90
N PRO A 339 -1.97 -15.82 -13.00
CA PRO A 339 -1.86 -14.36 -13.14
C PRO A 339 -0.42 -13.86 -13.37
N ALA A 340 0.56 -14.46 -12.67
CA ALA A 340 1.97 -14.12 -12.80
C ALA A 340 2.61 -14.37 -14.18
N ILE A 341 1.95 -15.08 -15.11
CA ILE A 341 2.51 -15.38 -16.45
C ILE A 341 2.83 -14.10 -17.22
N ASN A 342 1.93 -13.12 -17.19
CA ASN A 342 2.14 -11.83 -17.87
C ASN A 342 3.36 -11.10 -17.31
N ASP A 343 3.59 -11.24 -16.02
CA ASP A 343 4.70 -10.56 -15.34
C ASP A 343 6.04 -11.26 -15.58
N ILE A 344 6.05 -12.60 -15.66
CA ILE A 344 7.22 -13.37 -16.10
C ILE A 344 7.58 -12.97 -17.53
N HIS A 345 6.59 -12.87 -18.43
CA HIS A 345 6.80 -12.41 -19.81
C HIS A 345 7.41 -11.00 -19.83
N TRP A 346 6.89 -10.11 -18.99
CA TRP A 346 7.39 -8.75 -18.88
C TRP A 346 8.83 -8.70 -18.31
N ALA A 347 9.15 -9.48 -17.28
CA ALA A 347 10.51 -9.56 -16.71
C ALA A 347 11.54 -10.07 -17.72
N CYS A 348 11.17 -11.06 -18.54
CA CYS A 348 11.99 -11.55 -19.64
C CYS A 348 12.15 -10.51 -20.76
N ALA A 349 11.08 -9.79 -21.12
CA ALA A 349 11.13 -8.71 -22.11
C ALA A 349 12.01 -7.54 -21.65
N LEU A 350 11.91 -7.13 -20.38
CA LEU A 350 12.79 -6.13 -19.78
C LEU A 350 14.25 -6.55 -19.82
N SER A 351 14.54 -7.79 -19.42
CA SER A 351 15.90 -8.35 -19.44
C SER A 351 16.48 -8.36 -20.86
N HIS A 352 15.66 -8.74 -21.85
CA HIS A 352 16.04 -8.69 -23.26
C HIS A 352 16.32 -7.26 -23.76
N SER A 353 15.52 -6.28 -23.32
CA SER A 353 15.72 -4.87 -23.68
C SER A 353 16.97 -4.22 -23.08
N LEU A 354 17.45 -4.72 -21.93
CA LEU A 354 18.69 -4.27 -21.29
C LEU A 354 19.93 -4.85 -21.97
N GLY A 355 19.83 -6.09 -22.44
CA GLY A 355 20.86 -6.73 -23.22
C GLY A 355 20.99 -8.23 -22.96
N LYS A 356 21.89 -8.85 -23.74
CA LYS A 356 22.25 -10.27 -23.58
C LYS A 356 22.76 -10.66 -22.18
N PRO A 357 23.60 -9.87 -21.47
CA PRO A 357 24.13 -10.30 -20.17
C PRO A 357 23.06 -10.32 -19.06
N GLU A 358 22.09 -9.41 -19.09
CA GLU A 358 20.95 -9.39 -18.17
C GLU A 358 20.02 -10.56 -18.44
N LEU A 359 19.69 -10.82 -19.71
CA LEU A 359 18.86 -11.97 -20.09
C LEU A 359 19.52 -13.31 -19.69
N SER A 360 20.84 -13.43 -19.83
CA SER A 360 21.59 -14.63 -19.43
C SER A 360 21.55 -14.92 -17.93
N LYS A 361 21.34 -13.90 -17.09
CA LYS A 361 21.16 -14.08 -15.63
C LYS A 361 19.72 -14.40 -15.25
N MET A 362 18.76 -13.91 -16.04
CA MET A 362 17.33 -14.14 -15.81
C MET A 362 16.89 -15.55 -16.20
N ILE A 363 17.38 -16.07 -17.33
CA ILE A 363 16.96 -17.36 -17.88
C ILE A 363 17.14 -18.55 -16.91
N PRO A 364 18.26 -18.70 -16.19
CA PRO A 364 18.41 -19.77 -15.20
C PRO A 364 17.37 -19.71 -14.06
N LEU A 365 16.96 -18.51 -13.65
CA LEU A 365 15.91 -18.34 -12.64
C LEU A 365 14.55 -18.77 -13.18
N VAL A 366 14.22 -18.37 -14.42
CA VAL A 366 12.99 -18.80 -15.09
C VAL A 366 12.93 -20.33 -15.20
N ILE A 367 14.00 -20.96 -15.69
CA ILE A 367 14.05 -22.42 -15.87
C ILE A 367 13.88 -23.16 -14.54
N LYS A 368 14.49 -22.64 -13.45
CA LYS A 368 14.37 -23.25 -12.12
C LYS A 368 12.94 -23.18 -11.57
N ASN A 369 12.25 -22.08 -11.82
CA ASN A 369 11.02 -21.71 -11.12
C ASN A 369 9.75 -21.87 -11.96
N VAL A 370 9.87 -22.09 -13.28
CA VAL A 370 8.75 -22.26 -14.20
C VAL A 370 8.82 -23.65 -14.83
N GLN A 371 7.86 -24.50 -14.51
CA GLN A 371 7.77 -25.87 -15.03
C GLN A 371 6.71 -26.00 -16.14
N CYS A 372 5.92 -24.96 -16.41
CA CYS A 372 4.89 -24.97 -17.43
C CYS A 372 5.49 -24.85 -18.85
N ALA A 373 5.37 -25.91 -19.63
CA ALA A 373 5.99 -26.01 -20.96
C ALA A 373 5.52 -24.94 -21.95
N THR A 374 4.23 -24.60 -21.94
CA THR A 374 3.65 -23.58 -22.82
C THR A 374 4.19 -22.20 -22.50
N VAL A 375 4.31 -21.86 -21.21
CA VAL A 375 4.87 -20.59 -20.74
C VAL A 375 6.35 -20.47 -21.12
N LEU A 376 7.15 -21.52 -20.87
CA LEU A 376 8.56 -21.55 -21.29
C LEU A 376 8.73 -21.36 -22.80
N SER A 377 7.88 -22.00 -23.62
CA SER A 377 7.93 -21.86 -25.07
C SER A 377 7.46 -20.50 -25.58
N ASP A 378 6.54 -19.84 -24.89
CA ASP A 378 6.12 -18.47 -25.22
C ASP A 378 7.23 -17.47 -24.87
N ILE A 379 7.86 -17.59 -23.69
CA ILE A 379 9.04 -16.81 -23.32
C ILE A 379 10.16 -16.99 -24.34
N LEU A 380 10.45 -18.23 -24.75
CA LEU A 380 11.47 -18.54 -25.75
C LEU A 380 11.22 -17.80 -27.06
N ARG A 381 9.99 -17.84 -27.58
CA ARG A 381 9.62 -17.13 -28.82
C ARG A 381 9.71 -15.62 -28.66
N ARG A 382 9.26 -15.08 -27.52
CA ARG A 382 9.30 -13.63 -27.22
C ARG A 382 10.73 -13.11 -27.03
N CYS A 383 11.64 -13.91 -26.51
CA CYS A 383 13.05 -13.54 -26.40
C CYS A 383 13.82 -13.68 -27.72
N SER A 384 13.27 -14.40 -28.71
CA SER A 384 13.90 -14.52 -30.04
C SER A 384 13.68 -13.28 -30.93
N VAL A 385 12.58 -12.56 -30.71
CA VAL A 385 12.20 -11.37 -31.48
C VAL A 385 12.34 -10.12 -30.60
N PRO A 386 12.88 -9.01 -31.12
CA PRO A 386 12.87 -7.74 -30.39
C PRO A 386 11.43 -7.27 -30.12
N THR A 387 11.07 -7.03 -28.85
CA THR A 387 9.71 -6.60 -28.46
C THR A 387 9.36 -5.21 -29.03
N PRO A 388 8.40 -5.06 -29.95
CA PRO A 388 7.97 -3.75 -30.45
C PRO A 388 7.35 -2.93 -29.30
N GLY A 389 7.74 -1.66 -29.17
CA GLY A 389 7.21 -0.74 -28.15
C GLY A 389 8.09 -0.52 -26.91
N LEU A 390 9.03 -1.42 -26.60
CA LEU A 390 10.02 -1.22 -25.52
C LEU A 390 11.25 -0.41 -25.97
N HIS A 391 11.42 -0.23 -27.28
CA HIS A 391 12.62 0.34 -27.92
C HIS A 391 12.68 1.88 -27.92
N ASN A 392 11.56 2.58 -27.68
CA ASN A 392 11.51 4.05 -27.81
C ASN A 392 11.90 4.82 -26.55
N PHE A 393 12.24 4.16 -25.44
CA PHE A 393 12.43 4.83 -24.15
C PHE A 393 13.88 5.16 -23.79
N GLY A 394 14.84 4.82 -24.66
CA GLY A 394 16.28 5.12 -24.48
C GLY A 394 16.77 6.41 -25.16
N ALA A 395 15.90 7.17 -25.84
CA ALA A 395 16.34 8.14 -26.84
C ALA A 395 16.73 9.55 -26.34
N HIS A 396 16.64 9.88 -25.05
CA HIS A 396 16.87 11.27 -24.59
C HIS A 396 18.08 11.52 -23.67
N GLY A 397 19.01 10.57 -23.54
CA GLY A 397 20.16 10.73 -22.62
C GLY A 397 21.57 10.56 -23.21
N ALA A 398 21.74 9.99 -24.40
CA ALA A 398 23.07 9.61 -24.88
C ALA A 398 23.37 10.24 -26.25
N ARG A 399 23.99 11.43 -26.24
CA ARG A 399 24.84 11.87 -27.35
C ARG A 399 26.10 11.01 -27.33
N GLY A 400 26.11 9.93 -28.09
CA GLY A 400 27.28 9.06 -28.23
C GLY A 400 26.97 7.86 -29.10
N ASN A 401 27.59 7.81 -30.28
CA ASN A 401 27.51 6.75 -31.28
C ASN A 401 27.53 5.34 -30.67
N ASN A 402 26.44 4.59 -30.85
CA ASN A 402 26.38 3.16 -31.20
C ASN A 402 24.92 2.71 -31.06
N LEU A 403 24.21 2.65 -32.19
CA LEU A 403 22.87 2.08 -32.29
C LEU A 403 22.95 0.57 -31.96
N ARG A 404 22.89 0.19 -30.67
CA ARG A 404 22.74 -1.22 -30.27
C ARG A 404 21.29 -1.65 -30.52
N GLN A 405 21.00 -1.91 -31.79
CA GLN A 405 19.81 -2.61 -32.23
C GLN A 405 19.74 -3.94 -31.47
N CYS A 406 18.62 -4.23 -30.80
CA CYS A 406 18.39 -5.51 -30.15
C CYS A 406 18.40 -6.60 -31.24
N ILE A 407 19.48 -7.39 -31.31
CA ILE A 407 19.71 -8.35 -32.38
C ILE A 407 18.83 -9.57 -32.14
N LYS A 408 18.13 -10.05 -33.17
CA LYS A 408 17.41 -11.33 -33.17
C LYS A 408 18.33 -12.42 -32.62
N LEU A 409 17.96 -13.00 -31.47
CA LEU A 409 18.77 -14.02 -30.82
C LEU A 409 18.54 -15.37 -31.51
N SER A 410 19.62 -16.08 -31.80
CA SER A 410 19.56 -17.43 -32.36
C SER A 410 19.23 -18.45 -31.27
N TYR A 411 18.34 -19.39 -31.57
CA TYR A 411 17.97 -20.50 -30.69
C TYR A 411 19.16 -21.44 -30.40
N ASP A 412 20.11 -21.53 -31.34
CA ASP A 412 21.30 -22.40 -31.24
C ASP A 412 22.41 -21.84 -30.34
N ARG A 413 22.22 -20.64 -29.77
CA ARG A 413 23.25 -19.95 -28.99
C ARG A 413 22.72 -19.54 -27.63
N GLU A 414 23.63 -19.47 -26.67
CA GLU A 414 23.30 -18.94 -25.35
C GLU A 414 22.84 -17.48 -25.45
N PRO A 415 21.84 -17.06 -24.64
CA PRO A 415 21.25 -17.84 -23.54
C PRO A 415 19.97 -18.62 -23.91
N LEU A 416 19.50 -18.55 -25.17
CA LEU A 416 18.23 -19.16 -25.59
C LEU A 416 18.30 -20.69 -25.72
N ASN A 417 19.47 -21.25 -26.02
CA ASN A 417 19.61 -22.72 -26.11
C ASN A 417 19.22 -23.41 -24.80
N GLN A 418 19.63 -22.86 -23.65
CA GLN A 418 19.27 -23.40 -22.33
C GLN A 418 17.75 -23.38 -22.09
N LEU A 419 17.09 -22.29 -22.53
CA LEU A 419 15.64 -22.16 -22.41
C LEU A 419 14.89 -23.09 -23.38
N LEU A 420 15.44 -23.32 -24.57
CA LEU A 420 14.91 -24.28 -25.55
C LEU A 420 14.98 -25.72 -25.03
N GLU A 421 16.14 -26.14 -24.51
CA GLU A 421 16.31 -27.46 -23.89
C GLU A 421 15.36 -27.65 -22.70
N ALA A 422 15.23 -26.64 -21.84
CA ALA A 422 14.28 -26.65 -20.72
C ALA A 422 12.82 -26.74 -21.19
N ALA A 423 12.43 -25.99 -22.22
CA ALA A 423 11.07 -26.05 -22.79
C ALA A 423 10.77 -27.43 -23.39
N VAL A 424 11.71 -28.01 -24.14
CA VAL A 424 11.61 -29.37 -24.70
C VAL A 424 11.45 -30.39 -23.58
N SER A 425 12.30 -30.35 -22.55
CA SER A 425 12.22 -31.23 -21.38
C SER A 425 10.88 -31.09 -20.64
N ALA A 426 10.40 -29.85 -20.43
CA ALA A 426 9.11 -29.60 -19.81
C ALA A 426 7.94 -30.16 -20.64
N TYR A 427 7.99 -30.08 -21.97
CA TYR A 427 6.99 -30.71 -22.86
C TYR A 427 7.00 -32.23 -22.71
N VAL A 428 8.17 -32.88 -22.65
CA VAL A 428 8.26 -34.34 -22.42
C VAL A 428 7.65 -34.71 -21.08
N ASN A 429 8.05 -34.06 -19.99
CA ASN A 429 7.56 -34.34 -18.64
C ASN A 429 6.05 -34.14 -18.52
N THR A 430 5.55 -33.02 -19.07
CA THR A 430 4.11 -32.71 -19.07
C THR A 430 3.33 -33.69 -19.95
N THR A 431 3.91 -34.19 -21.04
CA THR A 431 3.29 -35.21 -21.89
C THR A 431 3.07 -36.51 -21.11
N HIS A 432 4.09 -37.00 -20.40
CA HIS A 432 3.96 -38.20 -19.56
C HIS A 432 2.94 -38.02 -18.44
N SER A 433 2.96 -36.87 -17.76
CA SER A 433 2.00 -36.54 -16.69
C SER A 433 0.55 -36.43 -17.20
N ARG A 434 0.30 -35.78 -18.34
CA ARG A 434 -1.05 -35.70 -18.92
C ARG A 434 -1.56 -37.08 -19.37
N LEU A 435 -0.68 -37.95 -19.86
CA LEU A 435 -1.03 -39.29 -20.34
C LEU A 435 -1.43 -40.28 -19.24
N SER A 436 -0.85 -40.17 -18.04
CA SER A 436 -1.17 -41.08 -16.91
C SER A 436 -2.65 -41.01 -16.52
N HIS A 437 -3.27 -39.83 -16.61
CA HIS A 437 -4.68 -39.58 -16.26
C HIS A 437 -5.55 -39.19 -17.46
N ILE A 438 -5.12 -39.43 -18.71
CA ILE A 438 -5.86 -39.00 -19.90
C ILE A 438 -7.16 -39.79 -20.11
N SER A 439 -8.24 -39.07 -20.39
CA SER A 439 -9.57 -39.61 -20.69
C SER A 439 -10.05 -39.12 -22.07
N PRO A 440 -11.05 -39.77 -22.71
CA PRO A 440 -11.48 -39.42 -24.07
C PRO A 440 -11.90 -37.96 -24.29
N ARG A 441 -12.42 -37.30 -23.25
CA ARG A 441 -12.77 -35.86 -23.27
C ARG A 441 -11.55 -34.93 -23.39
N HIS A 442 -10.36 -35.40 -23.03
CA HIS A 442 -9.13 -34.60 -23.06
C HIS A 442 -8.30 -34.84 -24.34
N TYR A 443 -8.78 -35.65 -25.28
CA TYR A 443 -7.97 -36.01 -26.46
C TYR A 443 -7.73 -34.83 -27.40
N SER A 444 -8.73 -33.97 -27.64
CA SER A 444 -8.56 -32.74 -28.44
C SER A 444 -7.44 -31.87 -27.87
N ASP A 445 -7.55 -31.53 -26.59
CA ASP A 445 -6.66 -30.60 -25.90
C ASP A 445 -5.24 -31.17 -25.82
N PHE A 446 -5.12 -32.50 -25.71
CA PHE A 446 -3.84 -33.19 -25.72
C PHE A 446 -3.18 -33.19 -27.11
N ILE A 447 -3.94 -33.35 -28.19
CA ILE A 447 -3.43 -33.24 -29.56
C ILE A 447 -3.00 -31.79 -29.87
N ASP A 448 -3.75 -30.80 -29.40
CA ASP A 448 -3.37 -29.39 -29.54
C ASP A 448 -2.10 -29.07 -28.74
N PHE A 449 -1.99 -29.63 -27.53
CA PHE A 449 -0.78 -29.55 -26.72
C PHE A 449 0.44 -30.17 -27.44
N LEU A 450 0.29 -31.36 -28.03
CA LEU A 450 1.36 -31.99 -28.84
C LEU A 450 1.70 -31.19 -30.10
N SER A 451 0.73 -30.50 -30.69
CA SER A 451 0.98 -29.60 -31.82
C SER A 451 1.87 -28.43 -31.41
N LYS A 452 1.60 -27.81 -30.25
CA LYS A 452 2.47 -26.77 -29.67
C LYS A 452 3.86 -27.31 -29.32
N ALA A 453 3.92 -28.52 -28.78
CA ALA A 453 5.19 -29.19 -28.47
C ALA A 453 6.03 -29.38 -29.75
N ARG A 454 5.43 -29.90 -30.84
CA ARG A 454 6.10 -30.06 -32.14
C ARG A 454 6.73 -28.74 -32.59
N ASP A 455 5.98 -27.65 -32.54
CA ASP A 455 6.47 -26.34 -32.99
C ASP A 455 7.65 -25.85 -32.15
N THR A 456 7.77 -26.23 -30.88
CA THR A 456 8.95 -25.95 -30.05
C THR A 456 10.12 -26.89 -30.38
N PHE A 457 9.85 -28.18 -30.58
CA PHE A 457 10.89 -29.15 -30.95
C PHE A 457 11.54 -28.79 -32.29
N MET A 458 10.77 -28.33 -33.28
CA MET A 458 11.30 -27.90 -34.59
C MET A 458 12.30 -26.72 -34.51
N LEU A 459 12.38 -26.02 -33.38
CA LEU A 459 13.37 -24.96 -33.16
C LEU A 459 14.76 -25.51 -32.78
N ALA A 460 14.86 -26.78 -32.36
CA ALA A 460 16.11 -27.44 -32.00
C ALA A 460 16.67 -28.24 -33.19
N ARG A 461 18.00 -28.26 -33.33
CA ARG A 461 18.70 -28.99 -34.42
C ARG A 461 18.33 -30.47 -34.50
N ASP A 462 18.30 -31.16 -33.36
CA ASP A 462 17.93 -32.58 -33.25
C ASP A 462 16.46 -32.80 -32.85
N GLY A 463 15.69 -31.72 -32.79
CA GLY A 463 14.31 -31.73 -32.31
C GLY A 463 13.32 -32.57 -33.12
N PRO A 464 13.36 -32.59 -34.47
CA PRO A 464 12.46 -33.44 -35.26
C PRO A 464 12.62 -34.93 -34.96
N ALA A 465 13.86 -35.40 -34.79
CA ALA A 465 14.15 -36.78 -34.42
C ALA A 465 13.69 -37.09 -32.98
N HIS A 466 13.90 -36.16 -32.04
CA HIS A 466 13.41 -36.29 -30.67
C HIS A 466 11.87 -36.32 -30.58
N PHE A 467 11.18 -35.48 -31.36
CA PHE A 467 9.72 -35.48 -31.40
C PHE A 467 9.17 -36.78 -31.98
N SER A 468 9.80 -37.30 -33.04
CA SER A 468 9.42 -38.58 -33.65
C SER A 468 9.52 -39.74 -32.64
N ARG A 469 10.64 -39.81 -31.89
CA ARG A 469 10.80 -40.79 -30.79
C ARG A 469 9.75 -40.61 -29.69
N LEU A 470 9.40 -39.37 -29.33
CA LEU A 470 8.35 -39.11 -28.34
C LEU A 470 7.00 -39.65 -28.83
N ILE A 471 6.63 -39.39 -30.08
CA ILE A 471 5.38 -39.90 -30.68
C ILE A 471 5.38 -41.43 -30.73
N GLU A 472 6.47 -42.05 -31.16
CA GLU A 472 6.62 -43.52 -31.16
C GLU A 472 6.42 -44.09 -29.75
N ASN A 473 7.11 -43.53 -28.76
CA ASN A 473 6.97 -43.94 -27.36
C ASN A 473 5.52 -43.82 -26.85
N ILE A 474 4.80 -42.74 -27.19
CA ILE A 474 3.38 -42.59 -26.84
C ILE A 474 2.54 -43.70 -27.50
N THR A 475 2.76 -43.96 -28.79
CA THR A 475 1.98 -44.99 -29.50
C THR A 475 2.28 -46.40 -29.01
N ILE A 476 3.49 -46.66 -28.51
CA ILE A 476 3.91 -47.96 -27.97
C ILE A 476 3.41 -48.15 -26.53
N ALA A 477 3.60 -47.15 -25.66
CA ALA A 477 3.21 -47.24 -24.25
C ALA A 477 1.69 -47.26 -24.05
N TYR A 478 0.93 -46.62 -24.95
CA TYR A 478 -0.53 -46.47 -24.81
C TYR A 478 -1.32 -47.19 -25.91
N LYS A 479 -0.79 -48.31 -26.46
CA LYS A 479 -1.45 -49.14 -27.50
C LYS A 479 -2.91 -49.51 -27.18
N GLY A 480 -3.27 -49.66 -25.90
CA GLY A 480 -4.63 -49.95 -25.44
C GLY A 480 -5.65 -48.84 -25.74
N LYS A 481 -5.23 -47.58 -25.83
CA LYS A 481 -6.11 -46.42 -26.10
C LYS A 481 -6.22 -46.17 -27.62
N LYS A 482 -6.88 -47.08 -28.35
CA LYS A 482 -6.96 -47.09 -29.84
C LYS A 482 -7.39 -45.76 -30.48
N LYS A 483 -8.35 -45.04 -29.89
CA LYS A 483 -8.84 -43.74 -30.40
C LYS A 483 -7.79 -42.64 -30.29
N LEU A 484 -7.08 -42.55 -29.17
CA LEU A 484 -5.97 -41.61 -28.95
C LEU A 484 -4.82 -41.90 -29.91
N VAL A 485 -4.39 -43.17 -30.00
CA VAL A 485 -3.29 -43.58 -30.90
C VAL A 485 -3.65 -43.27 -32.35
N ARG A 486 -4.89 -43.53 -32.79
CA ARG A 486 -5.34 -43.17 -34.14
C ARG A 486 -5.22 -41.66 -34.40
N GLN A 487 -5.67 -40.82 -33.48
CA GLN A 487 -5.62 -39.36 -33.63
C GLN A 487 -4.18 -38.83 -33.65
N VAL A 488 -3.31 -39.35 -32.77
CA VAL A 488 -1.87 -39.01 -32.75
C VAL A 488 -1.22 -39.40 -34.08
N ARG A 489 -1.49 -40.62 -34.57
CA ARG A 489 -0.92 -41.10 -35.83
C ARG A 489 -1.38 -40.29 -37.04
N GLN A 490 -2.68 -40.00 -37.12
CA GLN A 490 -3.25 -39.16 -38.18
C GLN A 490 -2.66 -37.76 -38.21
N ARG A 491 -2.29 -37.20 -37.04
CA ARG A 491 -1.80 -35.82 -36.95
C ARG A 491 -0.28 -35.69 -37.10
N PHE A 492 0.50 -36.70 -36.70
CA PHE A 492 1.95 -36.57 -36.53
C PHE A 492 2.81 -37.67 -37.17
N GLN A 493 2.24 -38.74 -37.75
CA GLN A 493 3.01 -39.88 -38.27
C GLN A 493 3.28 -39.83 -39.79
N PHE A 494 2.89 -38.74 -40.46
CA PHE A 494 3.08 -38.51 -41.90
C PHE A 494 3.93 -37.26 -42.23
N VAL A 495 4.76 -36.79 -41.30
CA VAL A 495 5.71 -35.68 -41.52
C VAL A 495 7.07 -36.05 -40.96
#